data_AF-A0A7W1TKE2-F1
#
_entry.id   AF-A0A7W1TKE2-F1
#
_cell.length_a   1.000
_cell.length_b   1.000
_cell.length_c   1.000
_cell.angle_alpha   90.00
_cell.angle_beta   90.00
_cell.angle_gamma   90.00
#
_symmetry.space_group_name_H-M   'P 1'
#
loop_
_entity.id
_entity.type
_entity.pdbx_description
1 polymer ?
#
loop_
_entity_poly.entity_id
_entity_poly.type
_entity_poly.pdbx_seq_one_letter_code
_entity_poly.pdbx_strand_id
1 'polypeptide(L)'
;MWQNYLQPTTLQDTLELLGQHMTSARIVAGGTDVVVELQRGIRPTTTLIDITRLDELCYIREVEGQIRLGGLTTHNDVIGSATCVARALPLAQACWEVGAPQIRTRGTLAGNLVTASPANDTITPLMVLDAELLLASVEGERIVPLRDFYVGFRRTVLRPDELIREIRFAALCDDQRGLFLKLGLRRAQAISVINIALLLTVGDSEQGSDEPQVQEARIALGCVAPTIVRAPSAESYLGGKRLNAAVCREAGRIACGDVAPIDDLRGSASYRQQTLASLITHGLERIAQGQQADGWPSAPVLLDTAARSQATPFRGTITTSINGQRYHLEDAAGKTLLDALREDAGLTGTKEGCAEGECGACTVWLDGAAVMACLVPAAQAHGATLTTIEGLAGQAASPEGALHPLQQAFIDHAAVQCGYCIPGMLMAGAKLLAERPQPTEEQVAVGLSGNICRCTGYRKIVDAVLGAAGAHEHG
;
A
#
# COMPACT_ATOMS: atom_id res chain seq x y z
N MET A 1 -15.87 -15.29 10.32
CA MET A 1 -14.40 -15.52 10.34
C MET A 1 -13.87 -15.39 11.76
N TRP A 2 -14.01 -14.21 12.37
CA TRP A 2 -13.83 -13.98 13.80
C TRP A 2 -15.18 -14.04 14.51
N GLN A 3 -15.16 -14.14 15.84
CA GLN A 3 -16.34 -14.18 16.71
C GLN A 3 -16.48 -12.87 17.50
N ASN A 4 -15.36 -12.31 17.97
CA ASN A 4 -15.31 -11.06 18.72
C ASN A 4 -14.62 -9.98 17.89
N TYR A 5 -15.20 -8.78 17.88
CA TYR A 5 -14.63 -7.61 17.21
C TYR A 5 -14.64 -6.42 18.16
N LEU A 6 -13.44 -5.95 18.53
CA LEU A 6 -13.23 -4.87 19.47
C LEU A 6 -12.69 -3.68 18.70
N GLN A 7 -13.31 -2.50 18.83
CA GLN A 7 -12.92 -1.29 18.10
C GLN A 7 -12.73 -0.13 19.09
N PRO A 8 -11.61 -0.13 19.84
CA PRO A 8 -11.28 0.99 20.73
C PRO A 8 -11.15 2.30 19.94
N THR A 9 -11.38 3.43 20.62
CA THR A 9 -11.26 4.77 20.03
C THR A 9 -10.07 5.56 20.56
N THR A 10 -9.32 4.99 21.52
CA THR A 10 -8.11 5.58 22.09
C THR A 10 -6.97 4.56 22.11
N LEU A 11 -5.72 5.04 22.02
CA LEU A 11 -4.54 4.19 22.14
C LEU A 11 -4.49 3.52 23.51
N GLN A 12 -4.84 4.23 24.58
CA GLN A 12 -4.83 3.66 25.93
C GLN A 12 -5.74 2.43 26.04
N ASP A 13 -7.01 2.55 25.62
CA ASP A 13 -7.95 1.41 25.61
C ASP A 13 -7.43 0.26 24.73
N THR A 14 -6.78 0.60 23.62
CA THR A 14 -6.17 -0.39 22.72
C THR A 14 -5.06 -1.17 23.41
N LEU A 15 -4.15 -0.48 24.10
CA LEU A 15 -3.03 -1.12 24.80
C LEU A 15 -3.54 -1.98 25.98
N GLU A 16 -4.59 -1.54 26.67
CA GLU A 16 -5.25 -2.33 27.71
C GLU A 16 -5.88 -3.61 27.14
N LEU A 17 -6.59 -3.51 26.02
CA LEU A 17 -7.15 -4.68 25.32
C LEU A 17 -6.06 -5.63 24.82
N LEU A 18 -4.94 -5.11 24.32
CA LEU A 18 -3.79 -5.93 23.93
C LEU A 18 -3.19 -6.66 25.14
N GLY A 19 -3.05 -5.98 26.28
CA GLY A 19 -2.61 -6.61 27.52
C GLY A 19 -3.59 -7.67 28.06
N GLN A 20 -4.89 -7.46 27.89
CA GLN A 20 -5.93 -8.42 28.30
C GLN A 20 -5.98 -9.65 27.38
N HIS A 21 -5.84 -9.46 26.07
CA HIS A 21 -6.02 -10.51 25.09
C HIS A 21 -4.71 -11.18 24.65
N MET A 22 -3.55 -10.56 24.83
CA MET A 22 -2.22 -11.09 24.52
C MET A 22 -2.19 -11.84 23.18
N THR A 23 -1.88 -13.15 23.20
CA THR A 23 -1.78 -14.01 22.01
C THR A 23 -3.12 -14.52 21.48
N SER A 24 -4.24 -14.22 22.15
CA SER A 24 -5.58 -14.69 21.77
C SER A 24 -6.28 -13.77 20.76
N ALA A 25 -5.88 -12.51 20.67
CA ALA A 25 -6.41 -11.55 19.68
C ALA A 25 -5.34 -11.18 18.64
N ARG A 26 -5.81 -10.64 17.51
CA ARG A 26 -4.92 -10.01 16.52
C ARG A 26 -5.38 -8.59 16.23
N ILE A 27 -4.41 -7.71 16.03
CA ILE A 27 -4.68 -6.36 15.54
C ILE A 27 -5.14 -6.41 14.08
N VAL A 28 -6.15 -5.61 13.74
CA VAL A 28 -6.52 -5.30 12.37
C VAL A 28 -6.45 -3.79 12.15
N ALA A 29 -5.70 -3.38 11.12
CA ALA A 29 -5.72 -2.03 10.59
C ALA A 29 -6.47 -2.05 9.25
N GLY A 30 -5.73 -2.02 8.13
CA GLY A 30 -6.24 -2.12 6.76
C GLY A 30 -7.04 -3.38 6.43
N GLY A 31 -6.72 -4.50 7.09
CA GLY A 31 -7.30 -5.83 6.81
C GLY A 31 -6.60 -6.61 5.68
N THR A 32 -5.74 -5.96 4.90
CA THR A 32 -5.22 -6.47 3.61
C THR A 32 -4.37 -7.73 3.69
N ASP A 33 -3.78 -8.04 4.85
CA ASP A 33 -3.10 -9.32 5.12
C ASP A 33 -3.90 -10.20 6.08
N VAL A 34 -4.32 -9.64 7.23
CA VAL A 34 -4.93 -10.44 8.31
C VAL A 34 -6.23 -11.12 7.89
N VAL A 35 -7.05 -10.48 7.06
CA VAL A 35 -8.30 -11.10 6.59
C VAL A 35 -8.01 -12.27 5.66
N VAL A 36 -7.05 -12.12 4.74
CA VAL A 36 -6.62 -13.21 3.83
C VAL A 36 -6.06 -14.39 4.62
N GLU A 37 -5.23 -14.12 5.64
CA GLU A 37 -4.70 -15.15 6.51
C GLU A 37 -5.81 -15.92 7.23
N LEU A 38 -6.80 -15.21 7.79
CA LEU A 38 -7.94 -15.84 8.47
C LEU A 38 -8.80 -16.67 7.52
N GLN A 39 -9.06 -16.19 6.30
CA GLN A 39 -9.79 -16.95 5.28
C GLN A 39 -9.07 -18.25 4.92
N ARG A 40 -7.73 -18.24 4.89
CA ARG A 40 -6.89 -19.39 4.59
C ARG A 40 -6.57 -20.26 5.82
N GLY A 41 -7.09 -19.92 7.00
CA GLY A 41 -6.80 -20.63 8.25
C GLY A 41 -5.35 -20.48 8.75
N ILE A 42 -4.63 -19.47 8.26
CA ILE A 42 -3.25 -19.16 8.65
C ILE A 42 -3.29 -18.25 9.88
N ARG A 43 -2.59 -18.64 10.96
CA ARG A 43 -2.54 -17.90 12.24
C ARG A 43 -3.95 -17.49 12.71
N PRO A 44 -4.84 -18.47 12.98
CA PRO A 44 -6.23 -18.20 13.29
C PRO A 44 -6.37 -17.43 14.61
N THR A 45 -7.41 -16.61 14.69
CA THR A 45 -7.90 -16.01 15.94
C THR A 45 -9.42 -15.90 15.89
N THR A 46 -10.06 -15.89 17.05
CA THR A 46 -11.48 -15.59 17.19
C THR A 46 -11.74 -14.13 17.54
N THR A 47 -10.71 -13.33 17.84
CA THR A 47 -10.85 -11.95 18.32
C THR A 47 -9.97 -11.00 17.51
N LEU A 48 -10.59 -9.95 16.97
CA LEU A 48 -9.88 -8.84 16.32
C LEU A 48 -9.95 -7.57 17.17
N ILE A 49 -8.83 -6.87 17.28
CA ILE A 49 -8.73 -5.52 17.84
C ILE A 49 -8.49 -4.57 16.67
N ASP A 50 -9.51 -3.82 16.30
CA ASP A 50 -9.51 -2.87 15.20
C ASP A 50 -9.00 -1.51 15.66
N ILE A 51 -7.85 -1.13 15.11
CA ILE A 51 -7.20 0.13 15.45
C ILE A 51 -7.53 1.25 14.45
N THR A 52 -8.38 1.02 13.45
CA THR A 52 -8.67 2.05 12.42
C THR A 52 -9.35 3.32 12.94
N ARG A 53 -9.86 3.31 14.17
CA ARG A 53 -10.48 4.48 14.84
C ARG A 53 -9.52 5.30 15.69
N LEU A 54 -8.23 4.99 15.68
CA LEU A 54 -7.20 5.74 16.40
C LEU A 54 -6.67 6.90 15.55
N ASP A 55 -7.41 8.00 15.46
CA ASP A 55 -7.02 9.18 14.68
C ASP A 55 -5.65 9.74 15.09
N GLU A 56 -5.26 9.57 16.35
CA GLU A 56 -3.95 9.96 16.86
C GLU A 56 -2.77 9.17 16.27
N LEU A 57 -3.01 8.07 15.56
CA LEU A 57 -2.01 7.30 14.81
C LEU A 57 -2.03 7.61 13.30
N CYS A 58 -2.89 8.54 12.85
CA CYS A 58 -3.03 8.94 11.45
C CYS A 58 -2.31 10.28 11.19
N TYR A 59 -0.99 10.25 11.01
CA TYR A 59 -0.24 11.48 10.71
C TYR A 59 1.05 11.22 9.96
N ILE A 60 1.46 12.22 9.18
CA ILE A 60 2.80 12.40 8.66
C ILE A 60 3.27 13.77 9.12
N ARG A 61 4.41 13.85 9.79
CA ARG A 61 4.96 15.11 10.33
C ARG A 61 6.46 15.15 10.10
N GLU A 62 6.97 16.36 9.92
CA GLU A 62 8.41 16.63 9.95
C GLU A 62 8.73 17.41 11.23
N VAL A 63 9.60 16.85 12.08
CA VAL A 63 9.99 17.43 13.36
C VAL A 63 11.49 17.29 13.48
N GLU A 64 12.20 18.41 13.64
CA GLU A 64 13.66 18.44 13.86
C GLU A 64 14.45 17.68 12.77
N GLY A 65 14.03 17.82 11.50
CA GLY A 65 14.66 17.13 10.37
C GLY A 65 14.38 15.63 10.29
N GLN A 66 13.45 15.11 11.11
CA GLN A 66 12.96 13.74 11.03
C GLN A 66 11.54 13.69 10.49
N ILE A 67 11.28 12.74 9.59
CA ILE A 67 9.92 12.37 9.19
C ILE A 67 9.39 11.36 10.19
N ARG A 68 8.19 11.60 10.70
CA ARG A 68 7.46 10.75 11.65
C ARG A 68 6.12 10.36 11.05
N LEU A 69 5.89 9.05 10.97
CA LEU A 69 4.70 8.43 10.41
C LEU A 69 3.97 7.70 11.53
N GLY A 70 2.71 8.05 11.78
CA GLY A 70 1.89 7.31 12.75
C GLY A 70 1.59 5.88 12.27
N GLY A 71 1.30 4.98 13.21
CA GLY A 71 1.10 3.55 12.92
C GLY A 71 -0.03 3.22 11.93
N LEU A 72 -0.95 4.16 11.68
CA LEU A 72 -2.03 4.02 10.69
C LEU A 72 -1.76 4.74 9.37
N THR A 73 -0.57 5.29 9.17
CA THR A 73 -0.18 5.89 7.89
C THR A 73 -0.27 4.83 6.79
N THR A 74 -1.12 5.09 5.80
CA THR A 74 -1.35 4.22 4.65
C THR A 74 -0.28 4.43 3.58
N HIS A 75 -0.16 3.49 2.65
CA HIS A 75 0.69 3.70 1.47
C HIS A 75 0.25 4.92 0.66
N ASN A 76 -1.06 5.18 0.55
CA ASN A 76 -1.57 6.38 -0.13
C ASN A 76 -1.21 7.68 0.60
N ASP A 77 -1.22 7.71 1.94
CA ASP A 77 -0.81 8.89 2.70
C ASP A 77 0.65 9.27 2.36
N VAL A 78 1.54 8.28 2.22
CA VAL A 78 2.94 8.52 1.84
C VAL A 78 3.06 9.02 0.39
N ILE A 79 2.31 8.42 -0.55
CA ILE A 79 2.32 8.81 -1.96
C ILE A 79 1.79 10.24 -2.14
N GLY A 80 0.75 10.61 -1.39
CA GLY A 80 0.14 11.95 -1.42
C GLY A 80 0.91 13.01 -0.63
N SER A 81 1.90 12.62 0.19
CA SER A 81 2.67 13.55 1.02
C SER A 81 3.81 14.19 0.24
N ALA A 82 3.71 15.50 -0.01
CA ALA A 82 4.78 16.28 -0.63
C ALA A 82 6.11 16.16 0.12
N THR A 83 6.08 16.12 1.46
CA THR A 83 7.27 15.91 2.29
C THR A 83 7.90 14.54 2.04
N CYS A 84 7.11 13.46 2.01
CA CYS A 84 7.65 12.13 1.75
C CYS A 84 8.20 12.01 0.32
N VAL A 85 7.53 12.60 -0.67
CA VAL A 85 8.01 12.60 -2.06
C VAL A 85 9.34 13.35 -2.19
N ALA A 86 9.46 14.52 -1.56
CA ALA A 86 10.66 15.36 -1.66
C ALA A 86 11.83 14.84 -0.81
N ARG A 87 11.55 14.33 0.40
CA ARG A 87 12.56 14.06 1.43
C ARG A 87 12.64 12.59 1.85
N ALA A 88 11.90 11.71 1.18
CA ALA A 88 11.90 10.27 1.38
C ALA A 88 11.52 9.51 0.09
N LEU A 89 11.93 10.03 -1.07
CA LEU A 89 11.56 9.51 -2.40
C LEU A 89 11.57 7.97 -2.53
N PRO A 90 12.61 7.21 -2.10
CA PRO A 90 12.60 5.75 -2.22
C PRO A 90 11.43 5.09 -1.46
N LEU A 91 11.00 5.67 -0.34
CA LEU A 91 9.82 5.19 0.39
C LEU A 91 8.52 5.48 -0.37
N ALA A 92 8.40 6.66 -0.97
CA ALA A 92 7.25 7.02 -1.80
C ALA A 92 7.16 6.11 -3.05
N GLN A 93 8.28 5.85 -3.71
CA GLN A 93 8.41 4.90 -4.83
C GLN A 93 8.00 3.48 -4.43
N ALA A 94 8.45 2.99 -3.28
CA ALA A 94 8.03 1.68 -2.80
C ALA A 94 6.54 1.62 -2.49
N CYS A 95 5.98 2.65 -1.83
CA CYS A 95 4.55 2.72 -1.54
C CYS A 95 3.72 2.71 -2.83
N TRP A 96 4.16 3.42 -3.88
CA TRP A 96 3.51 3.44 -5.19
C TRP A 96 3.39 2.05 -5.84
N GLU A 97 4.42 1.23 -5.64
CA GLU A 97 4.51 -0.13 -6.18
C GLU A 97 3.77 -1.19 -5.35
N VAL A 98 3.23 -0.83 -4.17
CA VAL A 98 2.45 -1.76 -3.33
C VAL A 98 1.06 -1.99 -3.94
N GLY A 99 0.77 -3.26 -4.24
CA GLY A 99 -0.56 -3.73 -4.61
C GLY A 99 -1.20 -2.95 -5.76
N ALA A 100 -2.51 -2.74 -5.65
CA ALA A 100 -3.29 -1.82 -6.48
C ALA A 100 -3.66 -0.57 -5.68
N PRO A 101 -4.09 0.53 -6.34
CA PRO A 101 -4.54 1.74 -5.64
C PRO A 101 -5.55 1.45 -4.51
N GLN A 102 -6.51 0.54 -4.72
CA GLN A 102 -7.52 0.15 -3.70
C GLN A 102 -6.93 -0.58 -2.49
N ILE A 103 -5.76 -1.21 -2.62
CA ILE A 103 -5.05 -1.81 -1.48
C ILE A 103 -4.35 -0.71 -0.68
N ARG A 104 -3.78 0.27 -1.37
CA ARG A 104 -2.99 1.35 -0.76
C ARG A 104 -3.81 2.36 0.05
N THR A 105 -5.11 2.47 -0.19
CA THR A 105 -6.05 3.24 0.64
C THR A 105 -6.23 2.65 2.04
N ARG A 106 -5.87 1.37 2.24
CA ARG A 106 -6.10 0.63 3.50
C ARG A 106 -4.82 0.07 4.11
N GLY A 107 -3.89 -0.42 3.28
CA GLY A 107 -2.63 -0.99 3.72
C GLY A 107 -1.75 0.04 4.42
N THR A 108 -1.43 -0.21 5.70
CA THR A 108 -0.60 0.67 6.52
C THR A 108 0.87 0.24 6.48
N LEU A 109 1.78 1.21 6.63
CA LEU A 109 3.20 0.91 6.73
C LEU A 109 3.52 0.03 7.95
N ALA A 110 2.93 0.32 9.11
CA ALA A 110 3.12 -0.52 10.29
C ALA A 110 2.62 -1.96 10.08
N GLY A 111 1.45 -2.13 9.44
CA GLY A 111 0.93 -3.44 9.09
C GLY A 111 1.88 -4.18 8.15
N ASN A 112 2.42 -3.48 7.15
CA ASN A 112 3.43 -3.99 6.23
C ASN A 112 4.71 -4.44 6.97
N LEU A 113 5.20 -3.66 7.95
CA LEU A 113 6.37 -4.03 8.76
C LEU A 113 6.11 -5.26 9.62
N VAL A 114 4.97 -5.31 10.33
CA VAL A 114 4.58 -6.39 11.26
C VAL A 114 4.35 -7.71 10.51
N THR A 115 3.86 -7.66 9.27
CA THR A 115 3.73 -8.84 8.41
C THR A 115 5.08 -9.55 8.20
N ALA A 116 6.21 -8.82 8.24
CA ALA A 116 7.58 -9.35 8.21
C ALA A 116 7.85 -10.30 7.03
N SER A 117 7.28 -9.97 5.86
CA SER A 117 7.53 -10.67 4.62
C SER A 117 8.78 -10.09 3.94
N PRO A 118 9.74 -10.91 3.48
CA PRO A 118 10.89 -10.43 2.70
C PRO A 118 10.50 -9.84 1.34
N ALA A 119 9.24 -10.01 0.93
CA ALA A 119 8.67 -9.43 -0.29
C ALA A 119 7.91 -8.12 -0.09
N ASN A 120 7.86 -7.62 1.15
CA ASN A 120 7.21 -6.35 1.43
C ASN A 120 8.11 -5.18 1.01
N ASP A 121 7.60 -4.37 0.10
CA ASP A 121 8.39 -3.40 -0.64
C ASP A 121 8.86 -2.22 0.21
N THR A 122 8.07 -1.77 1.19
CA THR A 122 8.41 -0.58 1.98
C THR A 122 9.50 -0.82 3.03
N ILE A 123 9.84 -2.08 3.34
CA ILE A 123 10.87 -2.40 4.32
C ILE A 123 12.26 -2.03 3.78
N THR A 124 12.56 -2.22 2.49
CA THR A 124 13.90 -1.90 1.94
C THR A 124 14.22 -0.40 1.99
N PRO A 125 13.34 0.53 1.60
CA PRO A 125 13.57 1.97 1.82
C PRO A 125 13.75 2.32 3.29
N LEU A 126 12.90 1.79 4.18
CA LEU A 126 13.00 2.08 5.62
C LEU A 126 14.31 1.55 6.21
N MET A 127 14.86 0.45 5.67
CA MET A 127 16.17 -0.09 6.05
C MET A 127 17.34 0.78 5.59
N VAL A 128 17.27 1.44 4.43
CA VAL A 128 18.34 2.37 4.01
C VAL A 128 18.22 3.73 4.70
N LEU A 129 17.01 4.13 5.07
CA LEU A 129 16.72 5.33 5.87
C LEU A 129 17.05 5.15 7.38
N ASP A 130 17.55 3.97 7.78
CA ASP A 130 17.80 3.59 9.18
C ASP A 130 16.62 3.92 10.11
N ALA A 131 15.41 3.56 9.67
CA ALA A 131 14.21 3.86 10.44
C ALA A 131 14.23 3.25 11.84
N GLU A 132 13.62 3.95 12.78
CA GLU A 132 13.34 3.50 14.13
C GLU A 132 11.84 3.33 14.33
N LEU A 133 11.47 2.36 15.16
CA LEU A 133 10.09 2.03 15.49
C LEU A 133 9.84 2.35 16.96
N LEU A 134 8.84 3.18 17.23
CA LEU A 134 8.32 3.39 18.57
C LEU A 134 7.25 2.34 18.85
N LEU A 135 7.57 1.38 19.70
CA LEU A 135 6.66 0.32 20.13
C LEU A 135 5.99 0.74 21.43
N ALA A 136 4.67 0.63 21.52
CA ALA A 136 3.89 1.02 22.69
C ALA A 136 3.17 -0.20 23.29
N SER A 137 3.14 -0.25 24.63
CA SER A 137 2.43 -1.21 25.47
C SER A 137 1.84 -0.48 26.68
N VAL A 138 0.97 -1.15 27.46
CA VAL A 138 0.49 -0.60 28.74
C VAL A 138 1.63 -0.32 29.74
N GLU A 139 2.76 -1.02 29.63
CA GLU A 139 3.94 -0.84 30.48
C GLU A 139 4.81 0.36 30.08
N GLY A 140 4.53 0.96 28.91
CA GLY A 140 5.28 2.09 28.37
C GLY A 140 5.73 1.88 26.93
N GLU A 141 6.63 2.75 26.48
CA GLU A 141 7.14 2.80 25.11
C GLU A 141 8.62 2.43 25.04
N ARG A 142 9.03 1.79 23.95
CA ARG A 142 10.44 1.52 23.64
C ARG A 142 10.73 1.75 22.17
N ILE A 143 11.96 2.18 21.88
CA ILE A 143 12.44 2.41 20.52
C ILE A 143 13.25 1.20 20.06
N VAL A 144 12.96 0.70 18.86
CA VAL A 144 13.68 -0.40 18.22
C VAL A 144 14.17 0.06 16.84
N PRO A 145 15.48 0.05 16.56
CA PRO A 145 16.00 0.23 15.21
C PRO A 145 15.43 -0.84 14.27
N LEU A 146 15.00 -0.46 13.07
CA LEU A 146 14.35 -1.41 12.14
C LEU A 146 15.25 -2.60 11.79
N ARG A 147 16.57 -2.38 11.72
CA ARG A 147 17.56 -3.44 11.50
C ARG A 147 17.52 -4.56 12.57
N ASP A 148 17.08 -4.23 13.77
CA ASP A 148 16.99 -5.15 14.91
C ASP A 148 15.56 -5.69 15.11
N PHE A 149 14.59 -5.26 14.28
CA PHE A 149 13.18 -5.61 14.44
C PHE A 149 12.86 -7.03 14.00
N TYR A 150 13.57 -7.57 13.00
CA TYR A 150 13.31 -8.87 12.40
C TYR A 150 14.23 -9.95 12.96
N VAL A 151 13.65 -11.02 13.51
CA VAL A 151 14.38 -12.18 14.06
C VAL A 151 14.30 -13.41 13.17
N GLY A 152 13.65 -13.29 12.01
CA GLY A 152 13.52 -14.36 11.02
C GLY A 152 12.34 -14.14 10.08
N PHE A 153 12.13 -15.09 9.16
CA PHE A 153 11.02 -15.06 8.22
C PHE A 153 9.67 -14.97 8.95
N ARG A 154 8.88 -13.93 8.64
CA ARG A 154 7.56 -13.67 9.27
C ARG A 154 7.61 -13.56 10.80
N ARG A 155 8.75 -13.16 11.39
CA ARG A 155 8.95 -13.03 12.84
C ARG A 155 9.61 -11.71 13.21
N THR A 156 9.08 -11.06 14.23
CA THR A 156 9.57 -9.77 14.75
C THR A 156 9.85 -9.85 16.25
N VAL A 157 10.45 -8.80 16.81
CA VAL A 157 10.64 -8.61 18.26
C VAL A 157 9.42 -8.01 18.98
N LEU A 158 8.32 -7.77 18.26
CA LEU A 158 7.09 -7.19 18.80
C LEU A 158 6.48 -8.16 19.83
N ARG A 159 6.22 -7.68 21.05
CA ARG A 159 5.52 -8.46 22.08
C ARG A 159 4.02 -8.55 21.77
N PRO A 160 3.30 -9.56 22.28
CA PRO A 160 1.86 -9.71 22.03
C PRO A 160 1.00 -8.54 22.52
N ASP A 161 1.47 -7.79 23.51
CA ASP A 161 0.83 -6.61 24.09
C ASP A 161 1.28 -5.29 23.44
N GLU A 162 2.13 -5.34 22.40
CA GLU A 162 2.68 -4.17 21.73
C GLU A 162 2.03 -3.88 20.38
N LEU A 163 2.05 -2.59 20.01
CA LEU A 163 1.84 -2.13 18.64
C LEU A 163 2.93 -1.14 18.21
N ILE A 164 3.09 -0.96 16.90
CA ILE A 164 3.93 0.12 16.35
C ILE A 164 3.11 1.41 16.37
N ARG A 165 3.50 2.35 17.25
CA ARG A 165 2.86 3.66 17.38
C ARG A 165 3.35 4.64 16.31
N GLU A 166 4.66 4.65 16.06
CA GLU A 166 5.32 5.59 15.17
C GLU A 166 6.49 4.91 14.44
N ILE A 167 6.68 5.27 13.18
CA ILE A 167 7.88 4.97 12.38
C ILE A 167 8.57 6.31 12.13
N ARG A 168 9.87 6.41 12.44
CA ARG A 168 10.61 7.67 12.25
C ARG A 168 11.98 7.45 11.61
N PHE A 169 12.41 8.41 10.80
CA PHE A 169 13.72 8.40 10.13
C PHE A 169 14.13 9.83 9.76
N ALA A 170 15.42 10.04 9.51
CA ALA A 170 15.91 11.34 9.06
C ALA A 170 15.37 11.66 7.66
N ALA A 171 14.92 12.90 7.46
CA ALA A 171 14.59 13.42 6.15
C ALA A 171 15.87 13.50 5.31
N LEU A 172 15.80 13.05 4.04
CA LEU A 172 16.96 13.09 3.14
C LEU A 172 17.46 14.52 2.97
N CYS A 173 18.78 14.72 3.09
CA CYS A 173 19.44 15.99 2.81
C CYS A 173 19.67 16.19 1.30
N ASP A 174 20.06 17.40 0.91
CA ASP A 174 20.22 17.78 -0.51
C ASP A 174 21.39 17.05 -1.20
N ASP A 175 22.37 16.60 -0.41
CA ASP A 175 23.50 15.77 -0.83
C ASP A 175 23.16 14.27 -0.86
N GLN A 176 21.94 13.88 -0.50
CA GLN A 176 21.50 12.49 -0.47
C GLN A 176 20.57 12.16 -1.63
N ARG A 177 20.82 11.02 -2.28
CA ARG A 177 20.01 10.52 -3.39
C ARG A 177 19.54 9.11 -3.08
N GLY A 178 18.21 8.94 -3.03
CA GLY A 178 17.56 7.66 -2.78
C GLY A 178 16.79 7.15 -3.99
N LEU A 179 16.79 5.83 -4.21
CA LEU A 179 16.04 5.16 -5.28
C LEU A 179 15.52 3.80 -4.80
N PHE A 180 14.27 3.49 -5.11
CA PHE A 180 13.69 2.16 -4.99
C PHE A 180 13.44 1.55 -6.37
N LEU A 181 13.75 0.26 -6.52
CA LEU A 181 13.46 -0.50 -7.74
C LEU A 181 12.80 -1.83 -7.38
N LYS A 182 11.78 -2.19 -8.16
CA LYS A 182 11.04 -3.45 -8.03
C LYS A 182 11.06 -4.22 -9.33
N LEU A 183 11.29 -5.52 -9.22
CA LEU A 183 11.05 -6.49 -10.27
C LEU A 183 9.90 -7.40 -9.85
N GLY A 184 8.81 -7.36 -10.59
CA GLY A 184 7.67 -8.27 -10.46
C GLY A 184 7.39 -9.01 -11.78
N LEU A 185 6.53 -10.02 -11.73
CA LEU A 185 6.10 -10.76 -12.94
C LEU A 185 5.09 -9.97 -13.82
N ARG A 186 4.55 -8.87 -13.29
CA ARG A 186 3.62 -7.96 -13.96
C ARG A 186 3.83 -6.55 -13.42
N ARG A 187 3.34 -5.53 -14.14
CA ARG A 187 3.56 -4.10 -13.80
C ARG A 187 2.75 -3.60 -12.61
N ALA A 188 1.66 -4.27 -12.24
CA ALA A 188 0.81 -3.88 -11.11
C ALA A 188 0.27 -5.13 -10.40
N GLN A 189 -0.18 -5.01 -9.15
CA GLN A 189 -0.61 -6.17 -8.34
C GLN A 189 0.48 -7.26 -8.24
N ALA A 190 1.78 -6.93 -8.31
CA ALA A 190 2.84 -7.94 -8.33
C ALA A 190 3.51 -8.09 -6.96
N ILE A 191 3.65 -9.33 -6.49
CA ILE A 191 4.60 -9.64 -5.42
C ILE A 191 6.00 -9.58 -6.02
N SER A 192 6.92 -8.92 -5.32
CA SER A 192 8.30 -8.75 -5.77
C SER A 192 9.01 -10.09 -5.97
N VAL A 193 9.64 -10.23 -7.13
CA VAL A 193 10.73 -11.19 -7.38
C VAL A 193 11.99 -10.64 -6.71
N ILE A 194 12.31 -9.37 -6.93
CA ILE A 194 13.38 -8.64 -6.25
C ILE A 194 12.85 -7.25 -5.95
N ASN A 195 13.14 -6.72 -4.77
CA ASN A 195 13.06 -5.28 -4.53
C ASN A 195 14.38 -4.81 -3.92
N ILE A 196 14.81 -3.61 -4.29
CA ILE A 196 16.02 -3.00 -3.76
C ILE A 196 15.76 -1.53 -3.43
N ALA A 197 16.43 -1.05 -2.39
CA ALA A 197 16.53 0.37 -2.11
C ALA A 197 18.02 0.75 -2.02
N LEU A 198 18.34 1.88 -2.62
CA LEU A 198 19.66 2.50 -2.63
C LEU A 198 19.54 3.88 -2.01
N LEU A 199 20.49 4.24 -1.15
CA LEU A 199 20.65 5.59 -0.63
C LEU A 199 22.14 5.93 -0.62
N LEU A 200 22.52 6.96 -1.38
CA LEU A 200 23.89 7.44 -1.45
C LEU A 200 23.97 8.88 -0.93
N THR A 201 24.97 9.16 -0.09
CA THR A 201 25.43 10.51 0.18
C THR A 201 26.50 10.83 -0.86
N VAL A 202 26.27 11.84 -1.69
CA VAL A 202 27.16 12.22 -2.79
C VAL A 202 27.81 13.57 -2.50
N GLY A 203 29.13 13.65 -2.70
CA GLY A 203 29.85 14.91 -2.64
C GLY A 203 29.73 15.72 -3.94
N ASP A 204 30.12 16.98 -3.87
CA ASP A 204 30.29 17.83 -5.05
C ASP A 204 31.24 17.17 -6.05
N SER A 205 30.90 17.23 -7.34
CA SER A 205 31.84 16.81 -8.35
C SER A 205 33.02 17.79 -8.42
N GLU A 206 34.25 17.26 -8.43
CA GLU A 206 35.42 18.09 -8.75
C GLU A 206 35.20 18.76 -10.11
N GLN A 207 35.64 20.02 -10.24
CA GLN A 207 35.48 20.84 -11.43
C GLN A 207 35.88 20.07 -12.71
N GLY A 208 34.89 19.73 -13.54
CA GLY A 208 35.08 19.07 -14.83
C GLY A 208 34.70 17.58 -14.92
N SER A 209 34.16 16.96 -13.85
CA SER A 209 33.62 15.60 -13.90
C SER A 209 32.10 15.60 -13.67
N ASP A 210 31.34 14.91 -14.51
CA ASP A 210 29.89 14.70 -14.32
C ASP A 210 29.60 13.53 -13.34
N GLU A 211 30.63 12.82 -12.85
CA GLU A 211 30.47 11.64 -12.00
C GLU A 211 30.58 12.00 -10.51
N PRO A 212 29.53 11.79 -9.69
CA PRO A 212 29.57 12.12 -8.28
C PRO A 212 30.49 11.18 -7.50
N GLN A 213 31.16 11.73 -6.47
CA GLN A 213 31.90 10.92 -5.50
C GLN A 213 30.95 10.45 -4.40
N VAL A 214 30.93 9.16 -4.12
CA VAL A 214 30.11 8.58 -3.05
C VAL A 214 30.85 8.71 -1.72
N GLN A 215 30.25 9.39 -0.74
CA GLN A 215 30.78 9.49 0.62
C GLN A 215 30.31 8.31 1.46
N GLU A 216 29.01 8.01 1.39
CA GLU A 216 28.37 6.91 2.10
C GLU A 216 27.36 6.23 1.17
N ALA A 217 27.24 4.92 1.29
CA ALA A 217 26.28 4.12 0.54
C ALA A 217 25.51 3.20 1.48
N ARG A 218 24.21 3.06 1.22
CA ARG A 218 23.31 2.15 1.91
C ARG A 218 22.46 1.41 0.88
N ILE A 219 22.45 0.09 0.97
CA ILE A 219 21.82 -0.80 0.00
C ILE A 219 21.03 -1.85 0.78
N ALA A 220 19.71 -1.88 0.60
CA ALA A 220 18.84 -2.90 1.19
C ALA A 220 18.20 -3.76 0.11
N LEU A 221 18.14 -5.07 0.36
CA LEU A 221 17.78 -6.09 -0.62
C LEU A 221 16.65 -6.99 -0.09
N GLY A 222 15.55 -7.10 -0.85
CA GLY A 222 14.40 -7.95 -0.57
C GLY A 222 14.28 -9.15 -1.52
N CYS A 223 13.55 -10.17 -1.06
CA CYS A 223 13.34 -11.45 -1.77
C CYS A 223 14.61 -12.26 -2.13
N VAL A 224 15.75 -11.96 -1.51
CA VAL A 224 17.04 -12.63 -1.78
C VAL A 224 17.68 -13.22 -0.51
N ALA A 225 16.95 -13.20 0.60
CA ALA A 225 17.28 -13.81 1.89
C ALA A 225 15.98 -14.06 2.70
N PRO A 226 16.02 -14.78 3.84
CA PRO A 226 14.83 -15.02 4.67
C PRO A 226 14.18 -13.75 5.25
N THR A 227 14.97 -12.69 5.44
CA THR A 227 14.54 -11.33 5.78
C THR A 227 15.15 -10.36 4.78
N ILE A 228 14.73 -9.10 4.83
CA ILE A 228 15.44 -8.04 4.12
C ILE A 228 16.80 -7.81 4.78
N VAL A 229 17.83 -7.66 3.96
CA VAL A 229 19.22 -7.54 4.40
C VAL A 229 19.88 -6.32 3.79
N ARG A 230 20.93 -5.82 4.45
CA ARG A 230 21.84 -4.81 3.89
C ARG A 230 22.93 -5.49 3.06
N ALA A 231 23.56 -4.76 2.13
CA ALA A 231 24.68 -5.25 1.33
C ALA A 231 26.02 -4.59 1.73
N PRO A 232 26.54 -4.87 2.94
CA PRO A 232 27.68 -4.14 3.51
C PRO A 232 28.95 -4.23 2.66
N SER A 233 29.15 -5.33 1.92
CA SER A 233 30.32 -5.48 1.06
C SER A 233 30.29 -4.47 -0.09
N ALA A 234 29.12 -4.27 -0.71
CA ALA A 234 28.93 -3.29 -1.77
C ALA A 234 28.93 -1.85 -1.23
N GLU A 235 28.34 -1.62 -0.05
CA GLU A 235 28.36 -0.32 0.62
C GLU A 235 29.80 0.14 0.90
N SER A 236 30.63 -0.73 1.49
CA SER A 236 32.04 -0.47 1.77
C SER A 236 32.85 -0.23 0.49
N TYR A 237 32.58 -1.00 -0.57
CA TYR A 237 33.23 -0.82 -1.86
C TYR A 237 32.94 0.56 -2.47
N LEU A 238 31.71 1.06 -2.36
CA LEU A 238 31.31 2.35 -2.95
C LEU A 238 31.92 3.56 -2.22
N GLY A 239 32.18 3.45 -0.92
CA GLY A 239 32.74 4.54 -0.12
C GLY A 239 34.02 5.15 -0.71
N GLY A 240 34.00 6.46 -0.96
CA GLY A 240 35.11 7.23 -1.53
C GLY A 240 35.29 7.11 -3.04
N LYS A 241 34.54 6.25 -3.74
CA LYS A 241 34.67 6.06 -5.19
C LYS A 241 33.84 7.05 -6.01
N ARG A 242 34.28 7.30 -7.23
CA ARG A 242 33.48 7.99 -8.26
C ARG A 242 32.50 7.01 -8.89
N LEU A 243 31.25 7.43 -9.01
CA LEU A 243 30.16 6.56 -9.45
C LEU A 243 30.09 6.45 -10.99
N ASN A 244 31.11 5.81 -11.58
CA ASN A 244 31.15 5.50 -13.01
C ASN A 244 30.57 4.12 -13.32
N ALA A 245 30.33 3.85 -14.61
CA ALA A 245 29.71 2.61 -15.06
C ALA A 245 30.48 1.34 -14.63
N ALA A 246 31.80 1.38 -14.53
CA ALA A 246 32.60 0.24 -14.07
C ALA A 246 32.42 0.00 -12.56
N VAL A 247 32.39 1.06 -11.76
CA VAL A 247 32.13 1.02 -10.31
C VAL A 247 30.70 0.52 -10.04
N CYS A 248 29.71 1.00 -10.79
CA CYS A 248 28.32 0.52 -10.65
C CYS A 248 28.19 -0.98 -10.91
N ARG A 249 28.80 -1.49 -11.99
CA ARG A 249 28.80 -2.93 -12.32
C ARG A 249 29.48 -3.78 -11.25
N GLU A 250 30.63 -3.32 -10.76
CA GLU A 250 31.38 -4.07 -9.76
C GLU A 250 30.67 -4.06 -8.40
N ALA A 251 30.06 -2.95 -7.99
CA ALA A 251 29.23 -2.90 -6.79
C ALA A 251 28.04 -3.88 -6.87
N GLY A 252 27.37 -3.96 -8.03
CA GLY A 252 26.31 -4.94 -8.28
C GLY A 252 26.80 -6.39 -8.16
N ARG A 253 28.00 -6.70 -8.68
CA ARG A 253 28.62 -8.02 -8.55
C ARG A 253 28.96 -8.36 -7.10
N ILE A 254 29.53 -7.41 -6.35
CA ILE A 254 29.91 -7.58 -4.94
C ILE A 254 28.68 -7.85 -4.08
N ALA A 255 27.58 -7.11 -4.29
CA ALA A 255 26.34 -7.27 -3.53
C ALA A 255 25.74 -8.68 -3.62
N CYS A 256 25.98 -9.40 -4.73
CA CYS A 256 25.54 -10.80 -4.85
C CYS A 256 26.23 -11.75 -3.86
N GLY A 257 27.38 -11.38 -3.30
CA GLY A 257 28.05 -12.13 -2.23
C GLY A 257 27.40 -11.98 -0.86
N ASP A 258 26.56 -10.96 -0.67
CA ASP A 258 25.89 -10.66 0.60
C ASP A 258 24.54 -11.40 0.76
N VAL A 259 24.12 -12.20 -0.23
CA VAL A 259 22.79 -12.80 -0.31
C VAL A 259 22.81 -14.28 -0.67
N ALA A 260 21.73 -14.99 -0.32
CA ALA A 260 21.55 -16.41 -0.60
C ALA A 260 20.10 -16.69 -1.05
N PRO A 261 19.73 -16.33 -2.29
CA PRO A 261 18.36 -16.50 -2.77
C PRO A 261 17.98 -17.97 -2.94
N ILE A 262 16.67 -18.24 -2.89
CA ILE A 262 16.08 -19.57 -3.09
C ILE A 262 15.33 -19.66 -4.42
N ASP A 263 15.09 -20.88 -4.89
CA ASP A 263 14.13 -21.15 -5.96
C ASP A 263 12.69 -21.08 -5.43
N ASP A 264 11.78 -20.46 -6.18
CA ASP A 264 10.34 -20.52 -5.92
C ASP A 264 9.52 -20.35 -7.20
N LEU A 265 8.18 -20.28 -7.06
CA LEU A 265 7.25 -20.07 -8.16
C LEU A 265 7.46 -18.74 -8.93
N ARG A 266 8.19 -17.78 -8.35
CA ARG A 266 8.43 -16.46 -8.95
C ARG A 266 9.75 -16.39 -9.71
N GLY A 267 10.67 -17.31 -9.46
CA GLY A 267 11.94 -17.41 -10.20
C GLY A 267 13.00 -18.22 -9.46
N SER A 268 14.01 -18.66 -10.21
CA SER A 268 15.14 -19.41 -9.66
C SER A 268 16.11 -18.53 -8.86
N ALA A 269 16.87 -19.14 -7.96
CA ALA A 269 17.97 -18.53 -7.23
C ALA A 269 19.02 -17.95 -8.19
N SER A 270 19.35 -18.68 -9.27
CA SER A 270 20.30 -18.23 -10.29
C SER A 270 19.82 -16.99 -11.04
N TYR A 271 18.53 -16.95 -11.41
CA TYR A 271 17.92 -15.80 -12.05
C TYR A 271 17.93 -14.58 -11.11
N ARG A 272 17.61 -14.80 -9.82
CA ARG A 272 17.66 -13.76 -8.80
C ARG A 272 19.06 -13.18 -8.64
N GLN A 273 20.10 -14.00 -8.59
CA GLN A 273 21.50 -13.54 -8.47
C GLN A 273 21.93 -12.70 -9.68
N GLN A 274 21.69 -13.17 -10.91
CA GLN A 274 22.09 -12.44 -12.12
C GLN A 274 21.34 -11.11 -12.26
N THR A 275 20.04 -11.14 -11.97
CA THR A 275 19.19 -9.96 -12.10
C THR A 275 19.45 -8.93 -11.02
N LEU A 276 19.78 -9.37 -9.79
CA LEU A 276 20.14 -8.49 -8.69
C LEU A 276 21.32 -7.58 -9.04
N ALA A 277 22.42 -8.15 -9.55
CA ALA A 277 23.59 -7.38 -9.96
C ALA A 277 23.23 -6.31 -11.01
N SER A 278 22.39 -6.68 -11.97
CA SER A 278 21.93 -5.78 -13.04
C SER A 278 21.04 -4.65 -12.51
N LEU A 279 20.12 -4.95 -11.58
CA LEU A 279 19.24 -3.96 -10.95
C LEU A 279 20.03 -2.95 -10.10
N ILE A 280 20.99 -3.42 -9.30
CA ILE A 280 21.86 -2.55 -8.52
C ILE A 280 22.70 -1.66 -9.44
N THR A 281 23.31 -2.25 -10.49
CA THR A 281 24.07 -1.49 -11.49
C THR A 281 23.23 -0.37 -12.08
N HIS A 282 22.03 -0.71 -12.57
CA HIS A 282 21.11 0.25 -13.18
C HIS A 282 20.68 1.34 -12.19
N GLY A 283 20.36 0.98 -10.95
CA GLY A 283 19.98 1.95 -9.92
C GLY A 283 21.10 2.92 -9.56
N LEU A 284 22.33 2.43 -9.45
CA LEU A 284 23.50 3.26 -9.20
C LEU A 284 23.79 4.20 -10.37
N GLU A 285 23.70 3.73 -11.61
CA GLU A 285 23.85 4.56 -12.82
C GLU A 285 22.79 5.67 -12.89
N ARG A 286 21.53 5.37 -12.53
CA ARG A 286 20.47 6.38 -12.43
C ARG A 286 20.78 7.44 -11.36
N ILE A 287 21.24 7.02 -10.18
CA ILE A 287 21.63 7.97 -9.12
C ILE A 287 22.81 8.84 -9.57
N ALA A 288 23.79 8.26 -10.27
CA ALA A 288 24.94 8.98 -10.81
C ALA A 288 24.50 10.11 -11.77
N GLN A 289 23.53 9.81 -12.63
CA GLN A 289 22.99 10.74 -13.63
C GLN A 289 21.94 11.73 -13.08
N GLY A 290 21.62 11.65 -11.78
CA GLY A 290 20.57 12.49 -11.18
C GLY A 290 19.14 12.09 -11.59
N GLN A 291 18.95 10.87 -12.08
CA GLN A 291 17.70 10.33 -12.64
C GLN A 291 16.94 9.43 -11.64
N GLN A 292 17.19 9.59 -10.33
CA GLN A 292 16.52 8.80 -9.30
C GLN A 292 15.00 9.04 -9.24
N ALA A 293 14.52 10.20 -9.70
CA ALA A 293 13.10 10.53 -9.77
C ALA A 293 12.41 10.09 -11.07
N ASP A 294 13.16 9.63 -12.08
CA ASP A 294 12.58 9.24 -13.36
C ASP A 294 11.53 8.12 -13.20
N GLY A 295 10.39 8.30 -13.86
CA GLY A 295 9.25 7.40 -13.74
C GLY A 295 8.33 7.68 -12.54
N TRP A 296 8.68 8.61 -11.63
CA TRP A 296 7.74 9.07 -10.62
C TRP A 296 6.60 9.87 -11.28
N PRO A 297 5.32 9.55 -11.03
CA PRO A 297 4.21 10.28 -11.62
C PRO A 297 4.11 11.69 -11.03
N SER A 298 3.98 12.70 -11.90
CA SER A 298 3.79 14.10 -11.47
C SER A 298 2.53 14.29 -10.62
N ALA A 299 1.51 13.46 -10.86
CA ALA A 299 0.28 13.43 -10.11
C ALA A 299 -0.16 11.96 -9.95
N PRO A 300 0.19 11.30 -8.83
CA PRO A 300 -0.12 9.89 -8.59
C PRO A 300 -1.62 9.64 -8.40
N VAL A 301 -2.13 8.57 -9.01
CA VAL A 301 -3.51 8.10 -8.83
C VAL A 301 -3.68 7.42 -7.46
N LEU A 302 -4.58 7.95 -6.64
CA LEU A 302 -4.82 7.46 -5.27
C LEU A 302 -6.11 6.63 -5.15
N LEU A 303 -7.12 6.92 -5.98
CA LEU A 303 -8.51 6.50 -5.83
C LEU A 303 -9.11 6.84 -4.47
N ASP A 304 -8.78 8.03 -3.97
CA ASP A 304 -9.23 8.55 -2.69
C ASP A 304 -9.63 10.02 -2.83
N THR A 305 -10.75 10.38 -2.22
CA THR A 305 -11.31 11.74 -2.21
C THR A 305 -11.47 12.31 -0.78
N ALA A 306 -10.85 11.65 0.20
CA ALA A 306 -10.60 12.14 1.57
C ALA A 306 -11.85 12.52 2.39
N ALA A 307 -12.85 11.64 2.48
CA ALA A 307 -14.03 11.85 3.33
C ALA A 307 -13.99 10.94 4.57
N ARG A 308 -13.04 11.15 5.49
CA ARG A 308 -12.98 10.33 6.72
C ARG A 308 -14.18 10.61 7.63
N SER A 309 -14.93 9.58 7.98
CA SER A 309 -16.01 9.68 8.97
C SER A 309 -15.46 9.72 10.40
N GLN A 310 -16.11 10.48 11.28
CA GLN A 310 -15.76 10.54 12.70
C GLN A 310 -15.86 9.18 13.38
N ALA A 311 -14.99 8.91 14.35
CA ALA A 311 -15.05 7.69 15.15
C ALA A 311 -16.33 7.67 16.01
N THR A 312 -17.18 6.67 15.79
CA THR A 312 -18.31 6.36 16.68
C THR A 312 -18.06 5.03 17.40
N PRO A 313 -18.36 4.92 18.70
CA PRO A 313 -18.16 3.67 19.43
C PRO A 313 -18.99 2.52 18.86
N PHE A 314 -18.32 1.46 18.44
CA PHE A 314 -18.98 0.25 17.95
C PHE A 314 -19.45 -0.63 19.12
N ARG A 315 -20.73 -1.06 19.08
CA ARG A 315 -21.38 -1.86 20.14
C ARG A 315 -21.97 -3.17 19.62
N GLY A 316 -21.38 -3.76 18.57
CA GLY A 316 -21.82 -5.03 17.98
C GLY A 316 -22.73 -4.87 16.76
N THR A 317 -23.60 -3.86 16.72
CA THR A 317 -24.43 -3.56 15.55
C THR A 317 -23.78 -2.53 14.63
N ILE A 318 -23.72 -2.82 13.34
CA ILE A 318 -23.19 -1.88 12.34
C ILE A 318 -24.31 -0.93 11.94
N THR A 319 -24.14 0.36 12.20
CA THR A 319 -25.04 1.42 11.72
C THR A 319 -24.27 2.24 10.70
N THR A 320 -24.72 2.28 9.45
CA THR A 320 -23.96 2.87 8.33
C THR A 320 -24.89 3.52 7.32
N SER A 321 -24.36 4.43 6.50
CA SER A 321 -25.07 4.99 5.34
C SER A 321 -24.60 4.27 4.09
N ILE A 322 -25.49 3.59 3.37
CA ILE A 322 -25.18 2.91 2.10
C ILE A 322 -26.04 3.53 1.01
N ASN A 323 -25.40 4.09 -0.02
CA ASN A 323 -26.07 4.75 -1.15
C ASN A 323 -27.06 5.84 -0.69
N GLY A 324 -26.72 6.56 0.38
CA GLY A 324 -27.56 7.63 0.97
C GLY A 324 -28.68 7.14 1.90
N GLN A 325 -28.88 5.82 2.06
CA GLN A 325 -29.85 5.23 2.96
C GLN A 325 -29.20 4.68 4.23
N ARG A 326 -29.90 4.77 5.38
CA ARG A 326 -29.40 4.21 6.64
C ARG A 326 -29.67 2.71 6.71
N TYR A 327 -28.65 1.96 7.11
CA TYR A 327 -28.70 0.52 7.34
C TYR A 327 -28.30 0.20 8.78
N HIS A 328 -28.95 -0.82 9.35
CA HIS A 328 -28.59 -1.47 10.61
C HIS A 328 -28.33 -2.94 10.34
N LEU A 329 -27.09 -3.39 10.46
CA LEU A 329 -26.68 -4.78 10.21
C LEU A 329 -26.32 -5.43 11.56
N GLU A 330 -27.21 -6.28 12.06
CA GLU A 330 -27.13 -6.86 13.42
C GLU A 330 -26.11 -8.01 13.50
N ASP A 331 -26.08 -8.91 12.52
CA ASP A 331 -25.26 -10.14 12.53
C ASP A 331 -24.04 -10.09 11.59
N ALA A 332 -23.68 -8.90 11.12
CA ALA A 332 -22.62 -8.71 10.12
C ALA A 332 -21.22 -8.49 10.72
N ALA A 333 -21.10 -8.29 12.04
CA ALA A 333 -19.83 -7.94 12.69
C ALA A 333 -18.71 -8.98 12.46
N GLY A 334 -19.07 -10.26 12.30
CA GLY A 334 -18.15 -11.39 12.05
C GLY A 334 -17.76 -11.62 10.58
N LYS A 335 -18.22 -10.75 9.68
CA LYS A 335 -18.15 -10.91 8.21
C LYS A 335 -17.21 -9.90 7.55
N THR A 336 -16.85 -10.17 6.29
CA THR A 336 -16.27 -9.12 5.44
C THR A 336 -17.36 -8.11 5.06
N LEU A 337 -16.95 -6.90 4.68
CA LEU A 337 -17.85 -5.89 4.14
C LEU A 337 -18.55 -6.40 2.87
N LEU A 338 -17.86 -7.20 2.06
CA LEU A 338 -18.46 -7.83 0.88
C LEU A 338 -19.64 -8.72 1.26
N ASP A 339 -19.47 -9.62 2.22
CA ASP A 339 -20.53 -10.54 2.64
C ASP A 339 -21.67 -9.75 3.29
N ALA A 340 -21.34 -8.76 4.13
CA ALA A 340 -22.34 -7.90 4.78
C ALA A 340 -23.22 -7.15 3.76
N LEU A 341 -22.61 -6.61 2.70
CA LEU A 341 -23.35 -5.93 1.63
C LEU A 341 -24.29 -6.89 0.90
N ARG A 342 -23.84 -8.12 0.64
CA ARG A 342 -24.56 -9.08 -0.19
C ARG A 342 -25.65 -9.82 0.58
N GLU A 343 -25.34 -10.28 1.77
CA GLU A 343 -26.20 -11.16 2.57
C GLU A 343 -27.11 -10.38 3.52
N ASP A 344 -26.62 -9.29 4.13
CA ASP A 344 -27.36 -8.55 5.14
C ASP A 344 -28.03 -7.29 4.57
N ALA A 345 -27.37 -6.58 3.65
CA ALA A 345 -27.96 -5.40 2.99
C ALA A 345 -28.70 -5.72 1.69
N GLY A 346 -28.56 -6.93 1.14
CA GLY A 346 -29.19 -7.37 -0.11
C GLY A 346 -28.63 -6.72 -1.39
N LEU A 347 -27.50 -6.03 -1.31
CA LEU A 347 -26.84 -5.32 -2.42
C LEU A 347 -25.82 -6.24 -3.11
N THR A 348 -26.31 -7.01 -4.09
CA THR A 348 -25.55 -8.11 -4.70
C THR A 348 -24.76 -7.73 -5.95
N GLY A 349 -24.78 -6.46 -6.36
CA GLY A 349 -24.04 -5.91 -7.49
C GLY A 349 -22.53 -5.98 -7.27
N THR A 350 -22.07 -5.73 -6.04
CA THR A 350 -20.68 -5.97 -5.61
C THR A 350 -20.39 -7.48 -5.65
N LYS A 351 -19.36 -7.89 -6.40
CA LYS A 351 -19.11 -9.31 -6.69
C LYS A 351 -17.95 -9.89 -5.90
N GLU A 352 -18.11 -11.12 -5.46
CA GLU A 352 -17.01 -11.96 -4.97
C GLU A 352 -16.26 -12.56 -6.15
N GLY A 353 -15.01 -12.16 -6.38
CA GLY A 353 -14.19 -12.73 -7.46
C GLY A 353 -13.13 -13.69 -6.92
N CYS A 354 -12.03 -13.13 -6.42
CA CYS A 354 -10.92 -13.90 -5.87
C CYS A 354 -10.95 -14.03 -4.34
N ALA A 355 -11.77 -13.23 -3.64
CA ALA A 355 -11.78 -13.06 -2.18
C ALA A 355 -10.45 -12.62 -1.51
N GLU A 356 -9.38 -12.45 -2.28
CA GLU A 356 -8.02 -12.16 -1.77
C GLU A 356 -7.48 -10.75 -2.08
N GLY A 357 -8.31 -9.84 -2.58
CA GLY A 357 -7.87 -8.47 -2.94
C GLY A 357 -7.11 -8.32 -4.26
N GLU A 358 -7.18 -9.32 -5.14
CA GLU A 358 -6.43 -9.34 -6.40
C GLU A 358 -7.25 -8.82 -7.59
N CYS A 359 -8.53 -9.21 -7.68
CA CYS A 359 -9.32 -8.99 -8.90
C CYS A 359 -10.16 -7.70 -8.91
N GLY A 360 -10.35 -7.05 -7.75
CA GLY A 360 -11.09 -5.79 -7.62
C GLY A 360 -12.59 -5.86 -7.94
N ALA A 361 -13.18 -7.03 -8.22
CA ALA A 361 -14.61 -7.15 -8.54
C ALA A 361 -15.54 -6.70 -7.39
N CYS A 362 -15.01 -6.68 -6.16
CA CYS A 362 -15.68 -6.22 -4.95
C CYS A 362 -15.42 -4.74 -4.61
N THR A 363 -14.92 -3.94 -5.56
CA THR A 363 -14.60 -2.54 -5.28
C THR A 363 -15.86 -1.76 -4.90
N VAL A 364 -15.80 -1.08 -3.77
CA VAL A 364 -16.83 -0.12 -3.28
C VAL A 364 -16.13 1.14 -2.80
N TRP A 365 -16.88 2.21 -2.54
CA TRP A 365 -16.33 3.38 -1.86
C TRP A 365 -16.70 3.34 -0.38
N LEU A 366 -15.70 3.47 0.48
CA LEU A 366 -15.85 3.60 1.92
C LEU A 366 -15.21 4.93 2.31
N ASP A 367 -16.01 5.86 2.84
CA ASP A 367 -15.52 7.16 3.30
C ASP A 367 -14.74 7.91 2.19
N GLY A 368 -15.27 7.82 0.96
CA GLY A 368 -14.70 8.46 -0.22
C GLY A 368 -13.50 7.74 -0.85
N ALA A 369 -12.95 6.69 -0.23
CA ALA A 369 -11.85 5.90 -0.77
C ALA A 369 -12.36 4.64 -1.48
N ALA A 370 -11.79 4.29 -2.65
CA ALA A 370 -12.04 2.99 -3.27
C ALA A 370 -11.31 1.90 -2.47
N VAL A 371 -12.07 0.88 -2.03
CA VAL A 371 -11.56 -0.22 -1.22
C VAL A 371 -12.02 -1.57 -1.77
N MET A 372 -11.26 -2.62 -1.47
CA MET A 372 -11.66 -3.99 -1.77
C MET A 372 -12.51 -4.56 -0.64
N ALA A 373 -13.84 -4.61 -0.81
CA ALA A 373 -14.76 -4.98 0.27
C ALA A 373 -14.50 -6.38 0.87
N CYS A 374 -13.92 -7.31 0.09
CA CYS A 374 -13.55 -8.64 0.58
C CYS A 374 -12.44 -8.63 1.66
N LEU A 375 -11.65 -7.55 1.76
CA LEU A 375 -10.55 -7.41 2.72
C LEU A 375 -10.88 -6.50 3.91
N VAL A 376 -12.08 -5.90 3.92
CA VAL A 376 -12.51 -4.97 4.95
C VAL A 376 -13.42 -5.72 5.93
N PRO A 377 -13.09 -5.80 7.23
CA PRO A 377 -14.07 -6.24 8.24
C PRO A 377 -15.32 -5.36 8.21
N ALA A 378 -16.51 -5.94 8.16
CA ALA A 378 -17.75 -5.18 8.03
C ALA A 378 -17.94 -4.14 9.15
N ALA A 379 -17.47 -4.44 10.36
CA ALA A 379 -17.54 -3.54 11.50
C ALA A 379 -16.82 -2.18 11.28
N GLN A 380 -15.87 -2.09 10.34
CA GLN A 380 -15.25 -0.82 9.94
C GLN A 380 -16.23 0.12 9.22
N ALA A 381 -17.35 -0.38 8.69
CA ALA A 381 -18.40 0.43 8.10
C ALA A 381 -19.30 1.12 9.15
N HIS A 382 -19.21 0.75 10.43
CA HIS A 382 -19.99 1.41 11.48
C HIS A 382 -19.65 2.90 11.55
N GLY A 383 -20.65 3.76 11.40
CA GLY A 383 -20.50 5.22 11.33
C GLY A 383 -20.02 5.76 9.98
N ALA A 384 -19.68 4.89 9.02
CA ALA A 384 -19.12 5.27 7.72
C ALA A 384 -20.19 5.55 6.66
N THR A 385 -19.77 6.15 5.55
CA THR A 385 -20.57 6.27 4.32
C THR A 385 -20.03 5.35 3.24
N LEU A 386 -20.92 4.55 2.67
CA LEU A 386 -20.66 3.57 1.63
C LEU A 386 -21.36 3.93 0.33
N THR A 387 -20.67 3.74 -0.79
CA THR A 387 -21.27 3.72 -2.12
C THR A 387 -20.95 2.40 -2.79
N THR A 388 -21.98 1.68 -3.23
CA THR A 388 -21.87 0.46 -4.03
C THR A 388 -22.19 0.75 -5.49
N ILE A 389 -22.06 -0.25 -6.36
CA ILE A 389 -22.40 -0.10 -7.78
C ILE A 389 -23.86 0.32 -8.00
N GLU A 390 -24.78 -0.13 -7.14
CA GLU A 390 -26.19 0.23 -7.15
C GLU A 390 -26.42 1.73 -6.87
N GLY A 391 -25.55 2.35 -6.07
CA GLY A 391 -25.62 3.78 -5.75
C GLY A 391 -24.84 4.69 -6.69
N LEU A 392 -24.07 4.13 -7.64
CA LEU A 392 -23.15 4.89 -8.47
C LEU A 392 -23.86 5.96 -9.31
N ALA A 393 -25.07 5.67 -9.81
CA ALA A 393 -25.89 6.62 -10.55
C ALA A 393 -26.15 7.92 -9.77
N GLY A 394 -26.39 7.82 -8.45
CA GLY A 394 -26.64 8.96 -7.57
C GLY A 394 -25.40 9.78 -7.21
N GLN A 395 -24.21 9.41 -7.70
CA GLN A 395 -22.96 10.16 -7.47
C GLN A 395 -22.67 11.20 -8.55
N ALA A 396 -23.42 11.19 -9.66
CA ALA A 396 -23.31 12.20 -10.69
C ALA A 396 -24.33 13.33 -10.47
N ALA A 397 -24.00 14.55 -10.91
CA ALA A 397 -24.93 15.67 -11.02
C ALA A 397 -25.88 15.46 -12.23
N SER A 398 -26.61 14.35 -12.23
CA SER A 398 -27.54 13.96 -13.29
C SER A 398 -28.98 13.96 -12.78
N PRO A 399 -29.99 14.11 -13.67
CA PRO A 399 -31.38 13.95 -13.29
C PRO A 399 -31.65 12.61 -12.58
N GLU A 400 -32.56 12.62 -11.62
CA GLU A 400 -32.93 11.42 -10.87
C GLU A 400 -33.35 10.29 -11.82
N GLY A 401 -32.74 9.10 -11.64
CA GLY A 401 -32.97 7.94 -12.50
C GLY A 401 -32.07 7.84 -13.73
N ALA A 402 -31.23 8.83 -14.02
CA ALA A 402 -30.21 8.72 -15.07
C ALA A 402 -29.03 7.84 -14.64
N LEU A 403 -28.39 7.17 -15.60
CA LEU A 403 -27.14 6.45 -15.37
C LEU A 403 -26.01 7.43 -15.06
N HIS A 404 -25.01 6.97 -14.30
CA HIS A 404 -23.75 7.68 -14.18
C HIS A 404 -23.10 7.85 -15.57
N PRO A 405 -22.46 8.97 -15.91
CA PRO A 405 -21.83 9.17 -17.24
C PRO A 405 -20.90 8.02 -17.64
N LEU A 406 -20.12 7.50 -16.69
CA LEU A 406 -19.28 6.32 -16.91
C LEU A 406 -20.07 5.04 -17.22
N GLN A 407 -21.23 4.81 -16.57
CA GLN A 407 -22.09 3.67 -16.88
C GLN A 407 -22.62 3.76 -18.31
N GLN A 408 -23.02 4.96 -18.74
CA GLN A 408 -23.46 5.21 -20.11
C GLN A 408 -22.31 4.99 -21.11
N ALA A 409 -21.11 5.51 -20.83
CA ALA A 409 -19.95 5.31 -21.69
C ALA A 409 -19.58 3.83 -21.86
N PHE A 410 -19.73 3.01 -20.80
CA PHE A 410 -19.51 1.56 -20.91
C PHE A 410 -20.50 0.88 -21.87
N ILE A 411 -21.74 1.38 -21.96
CA ILE A 411 -22.74 0.91 -22.93
C ILE A 411 -22.33 1.35 -24.34
N ASP A 412 -22.06 2.64 -24.52
CA ASP A 412 -21.77 3.26 -25.83
C ASP A 412 -20.53 2.65 -26.50
N HIS A 413 -19.49 2.35 -25.70
CA HIS A 413 -18.27 1.72 -26.17
C HIS A 413 -18.34 0.18 -26.23
N ALA A 414 -19.47 -0.42 -25.86
CA ALA A 414 -19.63 -1.87 -25.71
C ALA A 414 -18.50 -2.49 -24.86
N ALA A 415 -18.20 -1.86 -23.72
CA ALA A 415 -17.12 -2.23 -22.81
C ALA A 415 -17.46 -3.44 -21.92
N VAL A 416 -18.73 -3.88 -21.93
CA VAL A 416 -19.21 -5.04 -21.18
C VAL A 416 -19.01 -6.32 -22.01
N GLN A 417 -18.16 -7.25 -21.52
CA GLN A 417 -18.07 -8.62 -22.06
C GLN A 417 -18.92 -9.60 -21.24
N CYS A 418 -18.32 -10.45 -20.40
CA CYS A 418 -19.07 -11.34 -19.50
C CYS A 418 -19.75 -10.58 -18.33
N GLY A 419 -19.35 -9.33 -18.08
CA GLY A 419 -19.96 -8.46 -17.07
C GLY A 419 -19.46 -8.65 -15.62
N TYR A 420 -18.76 -9.75 -15.29
CA TYR A 420 -18.48 -10.08 -13.89
C TYR A 420 -17.61 -9.05 -13.14
N CYS A 421 -16.56 -8.55 -13.79
CA CYS A 421 -15.63 -7.56 -13.21
C CYS A 421 -16.11 -6.09 -13.37
N ILE A 422 -17.15 -5.87 -14.17
CA ILE A 422 -17.60 -4.53 -14.57
C ILE A 422 -18.06 -3.68 -13.38
N PRO A 423 -18.79 -4.20 -12.36
CA PRO A 423 -19.10 -3.42 -11.17
C PRO A 423 -17.86 -2.81 -10.52
N GLY A 424 -16.81 -3.61 -10.32
CA GLY A 424 -15.56 -3.12 -9.73
C GLY A 424 -14.83 -2.10 -10.62
N MET A 425 -14.84 -2.31 -11.94
CA MET A 425 -14.23 -1.38 -12.89
C MET A 425 -14.96 -0.04 -12.97
N LEU A 426 -16.29 -0.04 -12.91
CA LEU A 426 -17.10 1.17 -12.85
C LEU A 426 -16.83 1.93 -11.56
N MET A 427 -16.78 1.24 -10.41
CA MET A 427 -16.48 1.88 -9.12
C MET A 427 -15.07 2.48 -9.09
N ALA A 428 -14.05 1.77 -9.58
CA ALA A 428 -12.69 2.28 -9.65
C ALA A 428 -12.55 3.43 -10.66
N GLY A 429 -13.12 3.27 -11.86
CA GLY A 429 -13.07 4.28 -12.92
C GLY A 429 -13.82 5.55 -12.56
N ALA A 430 -14.99 5.46 -11.91
CA ALA A 430 -15.71 6.64 -11.47
C ALA A 430 -14.98 7.36 -10.33
N LYS A 431 -14.29 6.62 -9.44
CA LYS A 431 -13.44 7.25 -8.42
C LYS A 431 -12.24 7.96 -9.05
N LEU A 432 -11.62 7.36 -10.07
CA LEU A 432 -10.57 8.00 -10.85
C LEU A 432 -11.09 9.30 -11.49
N LEU A 433 -12.27 9.28 -12.11
CA LEU A 433 -12.86 10.47 -12.74
C LEU A 433 -13.23 11.56 -11.71
N ALA A 434 -13.62 11.17 -10.50
CA ALA A 434 -13.86 12.11 -9.41
C ALA A 434 -12.55 12.74 -8.88
N GLU A 435 -11.47 11.96 -8.79
CA GLU A 435 -10.14 12.47 -8.43
C GLU A 435 -9.54 13.33 -9.57
N ARG A 436 -9.79 12.92 -10.82
CA ARG A 436 -9.17 13.44 -12.04
C ARG A 436 -10.21 13.50 -13.16
N PRO A 437 -10.86 14.65 -13.37
CA PRO A 437 -11.89 14.80 -14.40
C PRO A 437 -11.40 14.50 -15.82
N GLN A 438 -10.11 14.68 -16.10
CA GLN A 438 -9.46 14.45 -17.39
C GLN A 438 -8.22 13.57 -17.26
N PRO A 439 -8.36 12.25 -17.03
CA PRO A 439 -7.23 11.36 -16.83
C PRO A 439 -6.54 11.01 -18.17
N THR A 440 -5.23 10.80 -18.14
CA THR A 440 -4.49 10.22 -19.27
C THR A 440 -4.73 8.71 -19.38
N GLU A 441 -4.43 8.10 -20.54
CA GLU A 441 -4.53 6.64 -20.70
C GLU A 441 -3.70 5.88 -19.66
N GLU A 442 -2.51 6.38 -19.30
CA GLU A 442 -1.67 5.80 -18.26
C GLU A 442 -2.33 5.87 -16.87
N GLN A 443 -2.95 7.00 -16.54
CA GLN A 443 -3.69 7.15 -15.27
C GLN A 443 -4.91 6.23 -15.22
N VAL A 444 -5.61 6.03 -16.34
CA VAL A 444 -6.69 5.03 -16.45
C VAL A 444 -6.16 3.63 -16.24
N ALA A 445 -5.04 3.27 -16.87
CA ALA A 445 -4.41 1.96 -16.68
C ALA A 445 -4.00 1.71 -15.22
N VAL A 446 -3.45 2.73 -14.54
CA VAL A 446 -3.10 2.65 -13.11
C VAL A 446 -4.34 2.54 -12.23
N GLY A 447 -5.35 3.40 -12.43
CA GLY A 447 -6.59 3.39 -11.66
C GLY A 447 -7.36 2.08 -11.77
N LEU A 448 -7.31 1.42 -12.93
CA LEU A 448 -7.95 0.12 -13.16
C LEU A 448 -7.02 -1.08 -12.90
N SER A 449 -5.76 -0.85 -12.50
CA SER A 449 -4.78 -1.93 -12.31
C SER A 449 -5.16 -2.93 -11.21
N GLY A 450 -6.05 -2.53 -10.30
CA GLY A 450 -6.66 -3.41 -9.29
C GLY A 450 -7.82 -4.26 -9.78
N ASN A 451 -8.27 -4.10 -11.03
CA ASN A 451 -9.46 -4.76 -11.58
C ASN A 451 -9.08 -5.73 -12.71
N ILE A 452 -9.13 -7.03 -12.42
CA ILE A 452 -8.73 -8.07 -13.39
C ILE A 452 -9.95 -8.59 -14.16
N CYS A 453 -9.92 -8.43 -15.48
CA CYS A 453 -10.86 -9.01 -16.42
C CYS A 453 -10.29 -10.29 -17.05
N ARG A 454 -10.94 -11.43 -16.79
CA ARG A 454 -10.60 -12.73 -17.42
C ARG A 454 -10.88 -12.75 -18.94
N CYS A 455 -11.77 -11.90 -19.44
CA CYS A 455 -12.06 -11.76 -20.87
C CYS A 455 -11.04 -10.90 -21.63
N THR A 456 -10.05 -10.30 -20.95
CA THR A 456 -8.93 -9.54 -21.51
C THR A 456 -9.26 -8.33 -22.42
N GLY A 457 -10.54 -7.94 -22.55
CA GLY A 457 -11.00 -6.85 -23.41
C GLY A 457 -10.83 -5.44 -22.83
N TYR A 458 -9.65 -5.11 -22.30
CA TYR A 458 -9.41 -3.84 -21.58
C TYR A 458 -9.49 -2.59 -22.44
N ARG A 459 -9.19 -2.67 -23.75
CA ARG A 459 -9.13 -1.46 -24.59
C ARG A 459 -10.44 -0.67 -24.59
N LYS A 460 -11.58 -1.36 -24.76
CA LYS A 460 -12.92 -0.74 -24.73
C LYS A 460 -13.27 -0.16 -23.37
N ILE A 461 -12.79 -0.77 -22.28
CA ILE A 461 -12.98 -0.27 -20.92
C ILE A 461 -12.20 1.04 -20.74
N VAL A 462 -10.95 1.08 -21.20
CA VAL A 462 -10.12 2.29 -21.19
C VAL A 462 -10.76 3.39 -22.03
N ASP A 463 -11.18 3.07 -23.26
CA ASP A 463 -11.84 4.03 -24.15
C ASP A 463 -13.14 4.58 -23.52
N ALA A 464 -13.91 3.75 -22.79
CA ALA A 464 -15.12 4.20 -22.09
C ALA A 464 -14.82 5.15 -20.92
N VAL A 465 -13.75 4.90 -20.14
CA VAL A 465 -13.34 5.81 -19.06
C VAL A 465 -12.89 7.15 -19.63
N LEU A 466 -12.07 7.12 -20.69
CA LEU A 466 -11.63 8.33 -21.37
C LEU A 466 -12.81 9.08 -22.03
N GLY A 467 -13.78 8.37 -22.59
CA GLY A 467 -14.99 8.95 -23.17
C GLY A 467 -15.92 9.61 -22.16
N ALA A 468 -15.84 9.21 -20.88
CA ALA A 468 -16.58 9.84 -19.79
C ALA A 468 -15.84 11.02 -19.14
N ALA A 469 -14.61 11.33 -19.57
CA ALA A 469 -13.83 12.46 -19.07
C ALA A 469 -14.54 13.80 -19.32
N GLY A 470 -14.45 14.74 -18.38
CA GLY A 470 -15.06 16.08 -18.48
C GLY A 470 -16.58 16.13 -18.28
N ALA A 471 -17.28 14.99 -18.21
CA ALA A 471 -18.73 14.94 -17.94
C ALA A 471 -19.11 15.40 -16.53
N HIS A 472 -18.14 15.55 -15.63
CA HIS A 472 -18.31 16.07 -14.26
C HIS A 472 -18.14 17.60 -14.14
N GLU A 473 -17.71 18.32 -15.19
CA GLU A 473 -17.42 19.77 -15.13
C GLU A 473 -18.65 20.67 -15.36
N HIS A 474 -19.84 20.11 -15.66
CA HIS A 474 -21.03 20.89 -16.02
C HIS A 474 -22.13 20.93 -14.92
N GLY A 475 -21.73 20.85 -13.65
CA GLY A 475 -22.64 20.96 -12.49
C GLY A 475 -22.55 22.31 -11.79
#